data_AF-A0A2A8SI70-F1
#
_entry.id   AF-A0A2A8SI70-F1
#
_cell.length_a   1.000
_cell.length_b   1.000
_cell.length_c   1.000
_cell.angle_alpha   90.00
_cell.angle_beta   90.00
_cell.angle_gamma   90.00
#
_symmetry.space_group_name_H-M   'P 1'
#
loop_
_entity.id
_entity.type
_entity.pdbx_description
1 polymer ?
#
loop_
_entity_poly.entity_id
_entity_poly.type
_entity_poly.pdbx_seq_one_letter_code
_entity_poly.pdbx_strand_id
1 'polypeptide(L)'
;MYTYTLYDSGDSFSISKAYHIKCEIPPHRFRAIMMEFRRNKEIGENVGEFINFMKREFDEGFELFEYDDIVQYDADQENSMILANLLDQADQHI
;
A
#
# COMPACT_ATOMS: atom_id res chain seq x y z
N MET A 1 9.47 2.24 -15.02
CA MET A 1 8.44 2.51 -13.99
C MET A 1 8.95 2.00 -12.65
N TYR A 2 8.73 2.75 -11.58
CA TYR A 2 9.18 2.46 -10.22
C TYR A 2 7.97 2.27 -9.30
N THR A 3 8.11 1.43 -8.28
CA THR A 3 7.06 1.20 -7.28
C THR A 3 7.53 1.68 -5.91
N TYR A 4 6.67 2.43 -5.22
CA TYR A 4 6.89 2.98 -3.89
C TYR A 4 5.76 2.54 -2.97
N THR A 5 6.11 2.17 -1.74
CA THR A 5 5.12 1.88 -0.71
C THR A 5 5.19 2.98 0.34
N LEU A 6 4.05 3.64 0.58
CA LEU A 6 3.89 4.60 1.66
C LEU A 6 2.95 4.01 2.70
N TYR A 7 3.35 4.12 3.96
CA TYR A 7 2.57 3.64 5.09
C TYR A 7 1.94 4.84 5.78
N ASP A 8 0.62 4.79 5.93
CA ASP A 8 -0.07 5.72 6.81
C ASP A 8 -0.04 5.14 8.22
N SER A 9 0.64 5.86 9.09
CA SER A 9 0.72 5.54 10.51
C SER A 9 -0.39 6.36 11.16
N GLY A 10 -1.56 5.77 11.39
CA GLY A 10 -2.60 6.43 12.19
C GLY A 10 -2.13 6.71 13.63
N ASP A 11 -3.01 7.22 14.49
CA ASP A 11 -2.75 7.54 15.92
C ASP A 11 -2.36 6.33 16.81
N SER A 12 -2.13 5.16 16.23
CA SER A 12 -1.77 3.93 16.94
C SER A 12 -0.59 3.23 16.27
N PHE A 13 0.17 2.45 17.04
CA PHE A 13 1.35 1.69 16.61
C PHE A 13 1.11 0.66 15.49
N SER A 14 -0.11 0.57 14.96
CA SER A 14 -0.49 -0.24 13.81
C SER A 14 -0.52 0.60 12.54
N ILE A 15 0.17 0.11 11.50
CA ILE A 15 0.00 0.61 10.12
C ILE A 15 -1.49 0.46 9.79
N SER A 16 -2.18 1.58 9.52
CA SER A 16 -3.62 1.55 9.25
C SER A 16 -3.91 1.33 7.77
N LYS A 17 -3.03 1.82 6.89
CA LYS A 17 -3.14 1.68 5.44
C LYS A 17 -1.76 1.66 4.77
N ALA A 18 -1.62 0.84 3.75
CA ALA A 18 -0.48 0.84 2.84
C ALA A 18 -0.90 1.30 1.44
N TYR A 19 -0.16 2.26 0.90
CA TYR A 19 -0.37 2.82 -0.42
C TYR A 19 0.76 2.42 -1.34
N HIS A 20 0.44 1.74 -2.43
CA HIS A 20 1.42 1.34 -3.43
C HIS A 20 1.28 2.24 -4.65
N ILE A 21 2.32 3.04 -4.88
CA ILE A 21 2.39 4.01 -5.96
C ILE A 21 3.32 3.47 -7.02
N LYS A 22 2.84 3.36 -8.25
CA LYS A 22 3.68 3.08 -9.42
C LYS A 22 3.76 4.34 -10.26
N CYS A 23 4.96 4.83 -10.54
CA CYS A 23 5.14 6.01 -11.39
C CYS A 23 6.49 6.00 -12.12
N GLU A 24 6.67 6.90 -13.10
CA GLU A 24 7.93 7.00 -13.85
C GLU A 24 9.02 7.78 -13.11
N ILE A 25 8.67 8.46 -12.02
CA ILE A 25 9.57 9.32 -11.26
C ILE A 25 10.64 8.44 -10.59
N PRO A 26 11.94 8.69 -10.83
CA PRO A 26 13.01 7.92 -10.22
C PRO A 26 13.19 8.26 -8.72
N PRO A 27 13.79 7.36 -7.92
CA PRO A 27 13.77 7.45 -6.46
C PRO A 27 14.31 8.77 -5.87
N HIS A 28 15.37 9.32 -6.48
CA HIS A 28 15.98 10.57 -6.02
C HIS A 28 15.04 11.77 -6.20
N ARG A 29 14.29 11.82 -7.32
CA ARG A 29 13.29 12.86 -7.56
C ARG A 29 12.06 12.65 -6.70
N PHE A 30 11.59 11.41 -6.57
CA PHE A 30 10.45 11.08 -5.71
C PHE A 30 10.70 11.54 -4.27
N ARG A 31 11.90 11.26 -3.74
CA ARG A 31 12.32 11.72 -2.41
C ARG A 31 12.39 13.24 -2.30
N ALA A 32 12.89 13.93 -3.33
CA ALA A 32 12.94 15.39 -3.34
C ALA A 32 11.53 16.00 -3.28
N ILE A 33 10.62 15.51 -4.12
CA ILE A 33 9.21 15.94 -4.16
C ILE A 33 8.54 15.70 -2.80
N MET A 34 8.72 14.52 -2.20
CA MET A 34 8.17 14.21 -0.87
C MET A 34 8.76 15.09 0.25
N MET A 35 10.04 15.46 0.18
CA MET A 35 10.66 16.38 1.14
C MET A 35 10.13 17.81 0.96
N GLU A 36 9.95 18.24 -0.28
CA GLU A 36 9.41 19.57 -0.60
C GLU A 36 7.95 19.69 -0.18
N PHE A 37 7.13 18.68 -0.47
CA PHE A 37 5.74 18.57 -0.01
C PHE A 37 5.65 18.73 1.51
N ARG A 38 6.45 17.98 2.28
CA ARG A 38 6.47 18.08 3.75
C ARG A 38 6.97 19.41 4.30
N ARG A 39 7.75 20.17 3.53
CA ARG A 39 8.21 21.51 3.93
C ARG A 39 7.12 22.56 3.69
N ASN A 40 6.18 22.29 2.80
CA ASN A 40 5.15 23.23 2.39
C ASN A 40 3.85 22.94 3.15
N LYS A 41 3.74 23.50 4.37
CA LYS A 41 2.62 23.28 5.30
C LYS A 41 1.24 23.67 4.74
N GLU A 42 1.19 24.38 3.62
CA GLU A 42 -0.07 24.75 2.96
C GLU A 42 -0.65 23.64 2.07
N ILE A 43 0.17 22.67 1.64
CA ILE A 43 -0.24 21.63 0.67
C ILE A 43 -0.70 20.35 1.39
N GLY A 44 -0.15 20.07 2.57
CA GLY A 44 -0.58 18.96 3.40
C GLY A 44 0.49 18.44 4.35
N GLU A 45 0.07 17.70 5.37
CA GLU A 45 0.97 17.07 6.35
C GLU A 45 0.88 15.53 6.33
N ASN A 46 -0.16 14.95 5.71
CA ASN A 46 -0.41 13.51 5.73
C ASN A 46 -0.15 12.80 4.38
N VAL A 47 -0.05 11.46 4.45
CA VAL A 47 0.26 10.60 3.30
C VAL A 47 -0.85 10.65 2.24
N GLY A 48 -2.11 10.76 2.64
CA GLY A 48 -3.26 10.86 1.72
C GLY A 48 -3.23 12.14 0.87
N GLU A 49 -2.86 13.27 1.47
CA GLU A 49 -2.70 14.55 0.77
C GLU A 49 -1.53 14.49 -0.22
N PHE A 50 -0.43 13.83 0.15
CA PHE A 50 0.70 13.61 -0.75
C PHE A 50 0.30 12.77 -1.97
N ILE A 51 -0.48 11.71 -1.77
CA ILE A 51 -0.99 10.86 -2.87
C ILE A 51 -1.90 11.67 -3.80
N ASN A 52 -2.80 12.48 -3.25
CA ASN A 52 -3.67 13.34 -4.04
C ASN A 52 -2.88 14.38 -4.85
N PHE A 53 -1.84 14.96 -4.26
CA PHE A 53 -0.91 15.84 -4.98
C PHE A 53 -0.22 15.10 -6.13
N MET A 54 0.34 13.91 -5.87
CA MET A 54 1.03 13.13 -6.88
C MET A 54 0.10 12.73 -8.04
N LYS A 55 -1.14 12.38 -7.74
CA LYS A 55 -2.16 12.05 -8.76
C LYS A 55 -2.51 13.26 -9.61
N ARG A 56 -2.61 14.46 -9.04
CA ARG A 56 -2.93 15.70 -9.78
C ARG A 56 -1.79 16.15 -10.67
N GLU A 57 -0.56 16.12 -10.16
CA GLU A 57 0.62 16.64 -10.86
C GLU A 57 1.23 15.65 -11.86
N PHE A 58 1.04 14.35 -11.64
CA PHE A 58 1.70 13.29 -12.41
C PHE A 58 0.71 12.23 -12.93
N ASP A 59 -0.54 12.64 -13.24
CA ASP A 59 -1.64 11.77 -13.66
C ASP A 59 -1.24 10.78 -14.78
N GLU A 60 -0.40 11.22 -15.72
CA GLU A 60 0.21 10.34 -16.73
C GLU A 60 1.21 9.35 -16.09
N GLY A 61 0.76 8.11 -15.92
CA GLY A 61 1.58 7.01 -15.42
C GLY A 61 1.60 6.87 -13.90
N PHE A 62 0.72 7.57 -13.17
CA PHE A 62 0.50 7.36 -11.74
C PHE A 62 -0.56 6.26 -11.53
N GLU A 63 -0.14 5.10 -11.05
CA GLU A 63 -1.05 4.03 -10.63
C GLU A 63 -1.01 3.93 -9.10
N LEU A 64 -2.18 3.99 -8.46
CA LEU A 64 -2.34 3.78 -7.03
C LEU A 64 -3.04 2.45 -6.79
N PHE A 65 -2.43 1.59 -5.98
CA PHE A 65 -3.05 0.39 -5.46
C PHE A 65 -3.22 0.54 -3.95
N GLU A 66 -4.47 0.55 -3.51
CA GLU A 66 -4.84 0.46 -2.11
C GLU A 66 -5.09 -1.01 -1.80
N TYR A 67 -4.31 -1.60 -0.89
CA TYR A 67 -4.63 -2.91 -0.32
C TYR A 67 -5.49 -2.65 0.91
N ASP A 68 -6.71 -3.18 0.88
CA ASP A 68 -7.57 -3.20 2.06
C ASP A 68 -7.20 -4.46 2.84
N ASP A 69 -6.41 -4.32 3.91
CA ASP A 69 -5.86 -5.44 4.70
C ASP A 69 -6.97 -6.39 5.23
N ILE A 70 -8.22 -5.91 5.30
CA ILE A 70 -9.40 -6.70 5.67
C ILE A 70 -9.66 -7.84 4.67
N VAL A 71 -9.56 -7.56 3.36
CA VAL A 71 -9.84 -8.55 2.31
C VAL A 71 -8.74 -9.62 2.28
N GLN A 72 -7.51 -9.24 2.60
CA GLN A 72 -6.38 -10.16 2.62
C GLN A 72 -6.44 -11.10 3.83
N TYR A 73 -6.85 -10.60 5.00
CA TYR A 73 -7.04 -11.45 6.18
C TYR A 73 -8.13 -12.51 5.97
N ASP A 74 -9.28 -12.13 5.40
CA ASP A 74 -10.37 -13.07 5.12
C ASP A 74 -9.95 -14.13 4.09
N ALA A 75 -9.24 -13.73 3.03
CA ALA A 75 -8.70 -14.64 2.04
C ALA A 75 -7.65 -15.60 2.64
N ASP A 76 -6.78 -15.11 3.52
CA ASP A 76 -5.77 -15.93 4.19
C ASP A 76 -6.42 -16.93 5.17
N GLN A 77 -7.50 -16.54 5.84
CA GLN A 77 -8.25 -17.44 6.72
C GLN A 77 -8.98 -18.54 5.93
N GLU A 78 -9.61 -18.19 4.81
CA GLU A 78 -10.27 -19.16 3.92
C GLU A 78 -9.26 -20.14 3.31
N ASN A 79 -8.13 -19.63 2.80
CA ASN A 79 -7.04 -20.44 2.26
C ASN A 79 -6.45 -21.39 3.31
N SER A 80 -6.30 -20.92 4.55
CA SER A 80 -5.81 -21.75 5.66
C SER A 80 -6.78 -22.89 5.99
N MET A 81 -8.09 -22.64 5.96
CA MET A 81 -9.11 -23.69 6.15
C MET A 81 -9.13 -24.71 5.03
N ILE A 82 -9.01 -24.27 3.77
CA ILE A 82 -8.95 -25.18 2.62
C ILE A 82 -7.69 -26.06 2.71
N LEU A 83 -6.54 -25.47 3.03
CA LEU A 83 -5.28 -26.20 3.19
C LEU A 83 -5.37 -27.26 4.32
N ALA A 84 -5.95 -26.90 5.46
CA ALA A 84 -6.15 -27.84 6.57
C ALA A 84 -7.03 -29.04 6.16
N ASN A 85 -8.13 -28.80 5.45
CA ASN A 85 -9.01 -29.86 4.96
C ASN A 85 -8.33 -30.79 3.94
N LEU A 86 -7.50 -30.23 3.05
CA LEU A 86 -6.73 -31.02 2.09
C LEU A 86 -5.68 -31.91 2.78
N LEU A 87 -5.04 -31.40 3.84
CA LEU A 87 -4.08 -32.17 4.64
C LEU A 87 -4.78 -33.31 5.39
N ASP A 88 -5.93 -33.05 6.02
CA ASP A 88 -6.73 -34.09 6.69
C ASP A 88 -7.19 -35.19 5.71
N GLN A 89 -7.57 -34.82 4.48
CA GLN A 89 -7.95 -35.79 3.44
C GLN A 89 -6.78 -36.62 2.93
N ALA A 90 -5.57 -36.05 2.91
CA ALA A 90 -4.35 -36.75 2.54
C ALA A 90 -3.93 -37.73 3.64
N ASP A 91 -4.07 -37.36 4.91
CA ASP A 91 -3.73 -38.20 6.06
C ASP A 91 -4.69 -39.40 6.21
N GLN A 92 -5.97 -39.24 5.83
CA GLN A 92 -6.96 -40.34 5.83
C GLN A 92 -6.78 -41.35 4.68
N HIS A 93 -5.95 -41.05 3.67
CA HIS A 93 -5.66 -41.94 2.54
C HIS A 93 -4.34 -42.73 2.68
N ILE A 94 -3.71 -42.70 3.87
CA ILE A 94 -2.52 -43.52 4.21
C ILE A 94 -2.94 -44.73 5.05
#